data_AF-R5GHN7-F1
#
_entry.id   AF-R5GHN7-F1
#
_cell.length_a   1.000
_cell.length_b   1.000
_cell.length_c   1.000
_cell.angle_alpha   90.00
_cell.angle_beta   90.00
_cell.angle_gamma   90.00
#
_symmetry.space_group_name_H-M   'P 1'
#
loop_
_entity.id
_entity.type
_entity.pdbx_description
1 polymer ?
#
loop_
_entity_poly.entity_id
_entity_poly.type
_entity_poly.pdbx_seq_one_letter_code
_entity_poly.pdbx_strand_id
1 'polypeptide(L)'
;MGDEEPQADEQREWVMKNLSKENADIYASLPEGVARQLTMERDPHGNVQVSLIETEKLLSEMVSKKLAQWKKEGKYAGKFAAQHHFFGYEGRCAAPSNYDADYCYALGTSAAQLVANGKTGYMAIVKNTTAPAEEWVAGGVPITMMMNMERRHGEMKPVIKKALVKLDGAPFKTFAAHRDEWAKDTCFVYPGPIQYFGPTEVCDQCTATLKLEQGK
;
A
#
# COMPACT_ATOMS: atom_id res chain seq x y z
N MET A 1 -11.38 8.44 -37.44
CA MET A 1 -11.32 9.82 -36.91
C MET A 1 -10.62 9.70 -35.58
N GLY A 2 -9.35 10.09 -35.52
CA GLY A 2 -8.57 10.01 -34.31
C GLY A 2 -8.99 11.14 -33.39
N ASP A 3 -9.44 10.79 -32.19
CA ASP A 3 -9.57 11.76 -31.11
C ASP A 3 -8.15 12.23 -30.78
N GLU A 4 -7.83 13.47 -31.18
CA GLU A 4 -6.61 14.13 -30.74
C GLU A 4 -6.70 14.30 -29.22
N GLU A 5 -5.89 13.55 -28.47
CA GLU A 5 -5.65 13.83 -27.07
C GLU A 5 -5.26 15.31 -26.94
N PRO A 6 -5.95 16.12 -26.12
CA PRO A 6 -5.57 17.52 -25.94
C PRO A 6 -4.11 17.61 -25.50
N GLN A 7 -3.35 18.55 -26.08
CA GLN A 7 -1.97 18.79 -25.66
C GLN A 7 -1.95 19.04 -24.15
N ALA A 8 -0.98 18.43 -23.44
CA ALA A 8 -0.98 18.36 -21.98
C ALA A 8 -1.15 19.72 -21.26
N ASP A 9 -0.71 20.81 -21.90
CA ASP A 9 -0.86 22.18 -21.40
C ASP A 9 -2.30 22.69 -21.48
N GLU A 10 -3.04 22.35 -22.55
CA GLU A 10 -4.46 22.74 -22.72
C GLU A 10 -5.36 22.05 -21.70
N GLN A 11 -5.09 20.75 -21.43
CA GLN A 11 -5.81 20.00 -20.40
C GLN A 11 -5.60 20.64 -19.01
N ARG A 12 -4.36 21.02 -18.69
CA ARG A 12 -4.01 21.61 -17.39
C ARG A 12 -4.71 22.96 -17.19
N GLU A 13 -4.70 23.82 -18.21
CA GLU A 13 -5.43 25.09 -18.16
C GLU A 13 -6.93 24.90 -18.04
N TRP A 14 -7.50 23.95 -18.79
CA TRP A 14 -8.92 23.64 -18.72
C TRP A 14 -9.31 23.19 -17.31
N VAL A 15 -8.54 22.30 -16.68
CA VAL A 15 -8.78 21.87 -15.29
C VAL A 15 -8.73 23.05 -14.33
N MET A 16 -7.69 23.89 -14.40
CA MET A 16 -7.56 25.07 -13.52
C MET A 16 -8.75 26.03 -13.65
N LYS A 17 -9.28 26.24 -14.86
CA LYS A 17 -10.45 27.11 -15.10
C LYS A 17 -11.75 26.57 -14.51
N ASN A 18 -11.85 25.24 -14.34
CA ASN A 18 -13.06 24.57 -13.84
C ASN A 18 -12.99 24.22 -12.34
N LEU A 19 -11.87 24.50 -11.67
CA LEU A 19 -11.72 24.31 -10.23
C LEU A 19 -12.15 25.57 -9.46
N SER A 20 -12.52 25.39 -8.18
CA SER A 20 -12.58 26.52 -7.26
C SER A 20 -11.20 27.18 -7.17
N LYS A 21 -11.17 28.48 -6.84
CA LYS A 21 -9.90 29.22 -6.73
C LYS A 21 -8.88 28.51 -5.83
N GLU A 22 -9.32 28.06 -4.66
CA GLU A 22 -8.47 27.33 -3.71
C GLU A 22 -7.89 26.03 -4.32
N ASN A 23 -8.72 25.24 -5.00
CA ASN A 23 -8.28 23.99 -5.63
C ASN A 23 -7.38 24.26 -6.85
N ALA A 24 -7.64 25.33 -7.60
CA ALA A 24 -6.80 25.75 -8.72
C ALA A 24 -5.41 26.17 -8.23
N ASP A 25 -5.33 26.93 -7.13
CA ASP A 25 -4.06 27.35 -6.52
C ASP A 25 -3.26 26.13 -6.02
N ILE A 26 -3.92 25.16 -5.37
CA ILE A 26 -3.28 23.89 -4.95
C ILE A 26 -2.78 23.10 -6.16
N TYR A 27 -3.62 22.92 -7.18
CA TYR A 27 -3.26 22.19 -8.39
C TYR A 27 -2.10 22.86 -9.15
N ALA A 28 -2.07 24.19 -9.18
CA ALA A 28 -0.98 24.97 -9.77
C ALA A 28 0.35 24.80 -9.02
N SER A 29 0.31 24.53 -7.71
CA SER A 29 1.51 24.32 -6.88
C SER A 29 2.20 22.97 -7.13
N LEU A 30 1.49 22.00 -7.70
CA LEU A 30 2.02 20.67 -8.01
C LEU A 30 3.02 20.73 -9.17
N PRO A 31 4.07 19.89 -9.16
CA PRO A 31 4.84 19.57 -10.36
C PRO A 31 3.93 19.19 -11.53
N GLU A 32 4.26 19.67 -12.73
CA GLU A 32 3.45 19.48 -13.94
C GLU A 32 3.19 18.00 -14.24
N GLY A 33 4.22 17.15 -14.11
CA GLY A 33 4.09 15.70 -14.34
C GLY A 33 3.10 15.04 -13.39
N VAL A 34 3.10 15.44 -12.12
CA VAL A 34 2.20 14.89 -11.09
C VAL A 34 0.78 15.42 -11.28
N ALA A 35 0.63 16.72 -11.58
CA ALA A 35 -0.65 17.32 -11.90
C ALA A 35 -1.35 16.59 -13.05
N ARG A 36 -0.59 16.24 -14.11
CA ARG A 36 -1.08 15.45 -15.24
C ARG A 36 -1.50 14.03 -14.83
N GLN A 37 -0.71 13.36 -14.00
CA GLN A 37 -1.02 12.00 -13.52
C GLN A 37 -2.33 11.96 -12.71
N LEU A 38 -2.67 13.03 -11.97
CA LEU A 38 -3.92 13.13 -11.22
C LEU A 38 -5.17 13.25 -12.11
N THR A 39 -5.01 13.72 -13.35
CA THR A 39 -6.11 13.93 -14.30
C THR A 39 -6.21 12.83 -15.35
N MET A 40 -5.44 11.74 -15.20
CA MET A 40 -5.51 10.57 -16.08
C MET A 40 -6.81 9.78 -15.91
N GLU A 41 -7.11 8.94 -16.90
CA GLU A 41 -8.28 8.07 -16.89
C GLU A 41 -8.26 7.09 -15.71
N ARG A 42 -9.46 6.87 -15.16
CA ARG A 42 -9.70 5.91 -14.06
C ARG A 42 -9.71 4.49 -14.60
N ASP A 43 -9.41 3.53 -13.73
CA ASP A 43 -9.54 2.11 -14.06
C ASP A 43 -11.02 1.70 -14.32
N PRO A 44 -11.30 0.49 -14.83
CA PRO A 44 -12.67 0.00 -15.07
C PRO A 44 -13.58 -0.04 -13.84
N HIS A 45 -13.03 0.11 -12.63
CA HIS A 45 -13.75 0.14 -11.36
C HIS A 45 -13.91 1.56 -10.80
N GLY A 46 -13.49 2.59 -11.55
CA GLY A 46 -13.57 3.99 -11.16
C GLY A 46 -12.47 4.45 -10.20
N ASN A 47 -11.42 3.66 -9.97
CA ASN A 47 -10.31 4.07 -9.11
C ASN A 47 -9.30 4.91 -9.89
N VAL A 48 -8.68 5.86 -9.19
CA VAL A 48 -7.48 6.54 -9.69
C VAL A 48 -6.34 5.53 -9.75
N GLN A 49 -5.56 5.54 -10.83
CA GLN A 49 -4.42 4.66 -11.02
C GLN A 49 -3.22 5.15 -10.18
N VAL A 50 -3.33 5.04 -8.85
CA VAL A 50 -2.34 5.59 -7.90
C VAL A 50 -0.94 5.02 -8.09
N SER A 51 -0.81 3.80 -8.62
CA SER A 51 0.50 3.20 -8.95
C SER A 51 1.24 3.90 -10.10
N LEU A 52 0.53 4.69 -10.91
CA LEU A 52 1.11 5.51 -11.99
C LEU A 52 1.45 6.93 -11.49
N ILE A 53 1.06 7.28 -10.27
CA ILE A 53 1.39 8.57 -9.66
C ILE A 53 2.75 8.44 -9.00
N GLU A 54 3.73 9.15 -9.55
CA GLU A 54 5.13 9.17 -9.10
C GLU A 54 5.27 10.03 -7.83
N THR A 55 4.66 9.56 -6.74
CA THR A 55 4.56 10.27 -5.46
C THR A 55 5.95 10.52 -4.85
N GLU A 56 6.90 9.61 -5.07
CA GLU A 56 8.30 9.77 -4.66
C GLU A 56 8.98 10.94 -5.39
N LYS A 57 8.68 11.14 -6.68
CA LYS A 57 9.18 12.29 -7.45
C LYS A 57 8.53 13.58 -6.96
N LEU A 58 7.21 13.59 -6.76
CA LEU A 58 6.48 14.71 -6.16
C LEU A 58 7.17 15.21 -4.89
N LEU A 59 7.38 14.31 -3.93
CA LEU A 59 7.99 14.64 -2.65
C LEU A 59 9.42 15.18 -2.82
N SER A 60 10.23 14.51 -3.64
CA SER A 60 11.63 14.91 -3.85
C SER A 60 11.77 16.26 -4.56
N GLU A 61 10.90 16.58 -5.52
CA GLU A 61 10.90 17.86 -6.22
C GLU A 61 10.48 19.00 -5.29
N MET A 62 9.44 18.78 -4.47
CA MET A 62 9.00 19.75 -3.47
C MET A 62 10.10 20.01 -2.42
N VAL A 63 10.77 18.96 -1.95
CA VAL A 63 11.93 19.09 -1.05
C VAL A 63 13.08 19.84 -1.73
N SER A 64 13.40 19.50 -2.98
CA SER A 64 14.45 20.17 -3.76
C SER A 64 14.19 21.67 -3.91
N LYS A 65 12.95 22.07 -4.27
CA LYS A 65 12.53 23.48 -4.33
C LYS A 65 12.72 24.18 -2.99
N LYS A 66 12.31 23.53 -1.88
CA LYS A 66 12.45 24.08 -0.53
C LYS A 66 13.92 24.26 -0.12
N LEU A 67 14.76 23.25 -0.37
CA LEU A 67 16.18 23.30 -0.05
C LEU A 67 16.94 24.33 -0.91
N ALA A 68 16.55 24.51 -2.17
CA ALA A 68 17.08 25.57 -3.03
C ALA A 68 16.75 26.97 -2.51
N GLN A 69 15.51 27.17 -2.03
CA GLN A 69 15.14 28.42 -1.33
C GLN A 69 16.01 28.62 -0.08
N TRP A 70 16.13 27.61 0.79
CA TRP A 70 16.93 27.70 2.00
C TRP A 70 18.41 27.94 1.73
N LYS A 71 18.94 27.44 0.62
CA LYS A 71 20.31 27.73 0.19
C LYS A 71 20.51 29.21 -0.15
N LYS A 72 19.53 29.85 -0.81
CA LYS A 72 19.53 31.30 -1.07
C LYS A 72 19.43 32.11 0.23
N GLU A 73 18.69 31.61 1.22
CA GLU A 73 18.53 32.23 2.54
C GLU A 73 19.71 31.95 3.51
N GLY A 74 20.70 31.15 3.11
CA GLY A 74 21.81 30.74 3.98
C GLY A 74 21.45 29.72 5.08
N LYS A 75 20.25 29.12 5.04
CA LYS A 75 19.75 28.13 6.02
C LYS A 75 20.16 26.69 5.70
N TYR A 76 20.66 26.43 4.50
CA TYR A 76 21.06 25.10 4.05
C TYR A 76 22.37 25.16 3.26
N ALA A 77 23.39 24.45 3.73
CA ALA A 77 24.71 24.38 3.10
C ALA A 77 24.98 23.03 2.38
N GLY A 78 24.05 22.08 2.48
CA GLY A 78 24.25 20.72 1.97
C GLY A 78 24.05 20.56 0.45
N LYS A 79 24.21 19.31 -0.01
CA LYS A 79 23.88 18.85 -1.36
C LYS A 79 22.75 17.83 -1.26
N PHE A 80 21.65 18.10 -1.96
CA PHE A 80 20.53 17.16 -2.08
C PHE A 80 20.59 16.51 -3.46
N ALA A 81 20.62 15.18 -3.50
CA ALA A 81 20.60 14.39 -4.72
C ALA A 81 19.69 13.17 -4.47
N ALA A 82 18.48 13.22 -5.00
CA ALA A 82 17.50 12.16 -4.80
C ALA A 82 17.73 11.01 -5.79
N GLN A 83 17.50 9.80 -5.31
CA GLN A 83 17.33 8.60 -6.14
C GLN A 83 15.93 8.05 -5.89
N HIS A 84 15.28 7.60 -6.95
CA HIS A 84 13.90 7.15 -6.90
C HIS A 84 13.85 5.65 -7.17
N HIS A 85 13.07 4.95 -6.37
CA HIS A 85 12.82 3.53 -6.51
C HIS A 85 11.33 3.30 -6.37
N PHE A 86 10.79 2.42 -7.21
CA PHE A 86 9.40 2.00 -7.13
C PHE A 86 9.35 0.48 -7.18
N PHE A 87 9.27 -0.13 -5.98
CA PHE A 87 9.17 -1.57 -5.83
C PHE A 87 7.71 -1.98 -5.72
N GLY A 88 7.25 -2.84 -6.63
CA GLY A 88 5.88 -3.30 -6.71
C GLY A 88 5.73 -4.58 -7.51
N TYR A 89 5.84 -4.53 -8.84
CA TYR A 89 5.56 -5.65 -9.72
C TYR A 89 6.47 -6.87 -9.47
N GLU A 90 7.75 -6.62 -9.18
CA GLU A 90 8.75 -7.65 -8.91
C GLU A 90 8.42 -8.50 -7.67
N GLY A 91 7.65 -7.97 -6.71
CA GLY A 91 7.25 -8.69 -5.51
C GLY A 91 5.98 -9.54 -5.67
N ARG A 92 5.22 -9.38 -6.76
CA ARG A 92 3.89 -10.01 -6.90
C ARG A 92 3.92 -11.43 -7.45
N CYS A 93 4.98 -11.79 -8.16
CA CYS A 93 5.18 -13.12 -8.76
C CYS A 93 6.50 -13.76 -8.31
N ALA A 94 7.01 -13.36 -7.14
CA ALA A 94 8.13 -14.05 -6.51
C ALA A 94 7.69 -15.43 -5.98
N ALA A 95 8.65 -16.32 -5.74
CA ALA A 95 8.37 -17.55 -5.02
C ALA A 95 7.82 -17.22 -3.61
N PRO A 96 6.73 -17.87 -3.16
CA PRO A 96 6.12 -17.59 -1.86
C PRO A 96 7.05 -18.07 -0.74
N SER A 97 7.13 -17.32 0.36
CA SER A 97 7.80 -17.77 1.59
C SER A 97 7.22 -19.10 2.09
N ASN A 98 7.94 -19.85 2.94
CA ASN A 98 7.38 -21.06 3.56
C ASN A 98 6.05 -20.73 4.28
N TYR A 99 6.01 -19.61 5.00
CA TYR A 99 4.79 -19.11 5.63
C TYR A 99 3.62 -18.97 4.64
N ASP A 100 3.82 -18.29 3.51
CA ASP A 100 2.75 -18.09 2.52
C ASP A 100 2.39 -19.37 1.76
N ALA A 101 3.38 -20.25 1.51
CA ALA A 101 3.16 -21.55 0.89
C ALA A 101 2.25 -22.42 1.77
N ASP A 102 2.58 -22.55 3.06
CA ASP A 102 1.78 -23.30 4.02
C ASP A 102 0.40 -22.67 4.20
N TYR A 103 0.34 -21.34 4.33
CA TYR A 103 -0.91 -20.61 4.55
C TYR A 103 -1.86 -20.76 3.35
N CYS A 104 -1.35 -20.62 2.13
CA CYS A 104 -2.16 -20.77 0.93
C CYS A 104 -2.62 -22.21 0.71
N TYR A 105 -1.77 -23.20 1.01
CA TYR A 105 -2.16 -24.61 0.96
C TYR A 105 -3.27 -24.92 1.98
N ALA A 106 -3.09 -24.49 3.22
CA ALA A 106 -4.07 -24.67 4.29
C ALA A 106 -5.42 -23.98 3.98
N LEU A 107 -5.41 -22.79 3.37
CA LEU A 107 -6.62 -22.13 2.89
C LEU A 107 -7.34 -22.96 1.83
N GLY A 108 -6.62 -23.54 0.87
CA GLY A 108 -7.18 -24.41 -0.16
C GLY A 108 -7.82 -25.66 0.43
N THR A 109 -7.13 -26.33 1.37
CA THR A 109 -7.68 -27.46 2.12
C THR A 109 -8.92 -27.08 2.92
N SER A 110 -8.90 -25.93 3.61
CA SER A 110 -10.03 -25.42 4.36
C SER A 110 -11.25 -25.16 3.47
N ALA A 111 -11.04 -24.56 2.29
CA ALA A 111 -12.09 -24.35 1.31
C ALA A 111 -12.71 -25.67 0.82
N ALA A 112 -11.88 -26.68 0.52
CA ALA A 112 -12.35 -28.00 0.13
C ALA A 112 -13.22 -28.65 1.23
N GLN A 113 -12.81 -28.53 2.49
CA GLN A 113 -13.58 -29.04 3.63
C GLN A 113 -14.92 -28.30 3.82
N LEU A 114 -14.96 -26.99 3.63
CA LEU A 114 -16.20 -26.22 3.66
C LEU A 114 -17.19 -26.70 2.59
N VAL A 115 -16.70 -26.91 1.36
CA VAL A 115 -17.51 -27.44 0.25
C VAL A 115 -18.01 -28.85 0.54
N ALA A 116 -17.13 -29.74 1.01
CA ALA A 116 -17.49 -31.12 1.35
C ALA A 116 -18.58 -31.21 2.44
N ASN A 117 -18.66 -30.19 3.31
CA ASN A 117 -19.68 -30.07 4.36
C ASN A 117 -20.88 -29.19 3.95
N GLY A 118 -21.07 -28.94 2.65
CA GLY A 118 -22.23 -28.24 2.10
C GLY A 118 -22.31 -26.75 2.47
N LYS A 119 -21.19 -26.10 2.80
CA LYS A 119 -21.17 -24.67 3.12
C LYS A 119 -21.03 -23.82 1.86
N THR A 120 -21.78 -22.72 1.79
CA THR A 120 -21.74 -21.73 0.71
C THR A 120 -21.76 -20.30 1.27
N GLY A 121 -21.15 -19.35 0.57
CA GLY A 121 -21.03 -17.96 1.02
C GLY A 121 -20.03 -17.75 2.18
N TYR A 122 -19.10 -18.68 2.38
CA TYR A 122 -18.04 -18.59 3.38
C TYR A 122 -16.69 -18.28 2.71
N MET A 123 -15.88 -17.45 3.38
CA MET A 123 -14.45 -17.30 3.10
C MET A 123 -13.69 -18.32 3.94
N ALA A 124 -12.83 -19.11 3.31
CA ALA A 124 -11.90 -19.98 4.02
C ALA A 124 -10.91 -19.13 4.83
N ILE A 125 -10.63 -19.56 6.06
CA ILE A 125 -9.69 -18.91 6.96
C ILE A 125 -8.77 -19.92 7.62
N VAL A 126 -7.62 -19.44 8.08
CA VAL A 126 -6.73 -20.15 8.99
C VAL A 126 -6.36 -19.18 10.13
N LYS A 127 -6.45 -19.64 11.38
CA LYS A 127 -6.15 -18.88 12.60
C LYS A 127 -4.89 -19.40 13.27
N ASN A 128 -4.39 -18.65 14.26
CA ASN A 128 -3.19 -18.95 15.03
C ASN A 128 -1.91 -18.97 14.17
N THR A 129 -1.84 -18.09 13.16
CA THR A 129 -0.77 -18.16 12.16
C THR A 129 0.61 -17.69 12.65
N THR A 130 0.72 -17.20 13.88
CA THR A 130 2.02 -16.89 14.51
C THR A 130 2.65 -18.09 15.22
N ALA A 131 1.91 -19.19 15.39
CA ALA A 131 2.42 -20.47 15.87
C ALA A 131 2.97 -21.32 14.70
N PRO A 132 3.67 -22.44 14.98
CA PRO A 132 4.04 -23.41 13.95
C PRO A 132 2.82 -23.88 13.14
N ALA A 133 3.02 -24.21 11.86
CA ALA A 133 1.91 -24.55 10.94
C ALA A 133 1.04 -25.72 11.42
N GLU A 134 1.61 -26.65 12.19
CA GLU A 134 0.91 -27.79 12.81
C GLU A 134 -0.14 -27.36 13.85
N GLU A 135 0.00 -26.17 14.43
CA GLU A 135 -0.90 -25.61 15.44
C GLU A 135 -1.96 -24.65 14.84
N TRP A 136 -1.99 -24.52 13.52
CA TRP A 136 -2.94 -23.65 12.84
C TRP A 136 -4.35 -24.24 12.85
N VAL A 137 -5.35 -23.35 12.94
CA VAL A 137 -6.76 -23.76 13.03
C VAL A 137 -7.50 -23.30 11.79
N ALA A 138 -7.85 -24.25 10.91
CA ALA A 138 -8.65 -24.01 9.71
C ALA A 138 -10.14 -23.77 10.04
N GLY A 139 -10.83 -23.00 9.20
CA GLY A 139 -12.27 -22.81 9.30
C GLY A 139 -12.85 -21.93 8.20
N GLY A 140 -14.06 -21.43 8.42
CA GLY A 140 -14.73 -20.52 7.50
C GLY A 140 -15.46 -19.40 8.21
N VAL A 141 -15.57 -18.25 7.54
CA VAL A 141 -16.30 -17.07 8.02
C VAL A 141 -17.34 -16.65 6.98
N PRO A 142 -18.61 -16.40 7.34
CA PRO A 142 -19.62 -15.90 6.40
C PRO A 142 -19.19 -14.57 5.77
N ILE A 143 -19.21 -14.46 4.44
CA ILE A 143 -18.67 -13.27 3.76
C ILE A 143 -19.45 -12.00 4.13
N THR A 144 -20.75 -12.12 4.38
CA THR A 144 -21.64 -11.01 4.70
C THR A 144 -21.23 -10.21 5.94
N MET A 145 -20.54 -10.82 6.92
CA MET A 145 -20.10 -10.10 8.13
C MET A 145 -18.94 -9.14 7.88
N MET A 146 -18.26 -9.25 6.73
CA MET A 146 -17.18 -8.35 6.34
C MET A 146 -17.67 -7.22 5.41
N MET A 147 -18.96 -7.22 5.05
CA MET A 147 -19.52 -6.30 4.08
C MET A 147 -20.06 -5.02 4.74
N ASN A 148 -19.96 -3.91 4.03
CA ASN A 148 -20.63 -2.64 4.29
C ASN A 148 -21.24 -2.09 2.99
N MET A 149 -21.99 -1.00 3.10
CA MET A 149 -22.51 -0.27 1.94
C MET A 149 -21.58 0.90 1.60
N GLU A 150 -21.08 0.95 0.37
CA GLU A 150 -20.29 2.07 -0.15
C GLU A 150 -20.93 2.66 -1.41
N ARG A 151 -20.80 3.98 -1.61
CA ARG A 151 -21.31 4.65 -2.81
C ARG A 151 -20.28 4.53 -3.95
N ARG A 152 -20.63 3.87 -5.05
CA ARG A 152 -19.81 3.75 -6.26
C ARG A 152 -20.62 4.15 -7.48
N HIS A 153 -20.07 5.04 -8.30
CA HIS A 153 -20.75 5.62 -9.47
C HIS A 153 -22.16 6.17 -9.15
N GLY A 154 -22.33 6.78 -7.97
CA GLY A 154 -23.61 7.36 -7.54
C GLY A 154 -24.58 6.40 -6.85
N GLU A 155 -24.31 5.09 -6.87
CA GLU A 155 -25.18 4.04 -6.29
C GLU A 155 -24.58 3.39 -5.05
N MET A 156 -25.42 2.95 -4.12
CA MET A 156 -24.98 2.19 -2.95
C MET A 156 -24.79 0.71 -3.33
N LYS A 157 -23.57 0.19 -3.16
CA LYS A 157 -23.22 -1.21 -3.46
C LYS A 157 -22.65 -1.91 -2.22
N PRO A 158 -23.01 -3.18 -1.96
CA PRO A 158 -22.42 -3.95 -0.88
C PRO A 158 -20.99 -4.36 -1.26
N VAL A 159 -20.03 -4.03 -0.42
CA VAL A 159 -18.60 -4.30 -0.66
C VAL A 159 -17.91 -4.73 0.62
N ILE A 160 -16.78 -5.42 0.51
CA ILE A 160 -15.94 -5.72 1.68
C ILE A 160 -15.15 -4.47 2.05
N LYS A 161 -15.26 -4.05 3.31
CA LYS A 161 -14.55 -2.86 3.81
C LYS A 161 -13.05 -3.13 3.79
N LYS A 162 -12.27 -2.24 3.17
CA LYS A 162 -10.79 -2.30 3.23
C LYS A 162 -10.34 -2.07 4.69
N ALA A 163 -9.57 -3.01 5.23
CA ALA A 163 -8.91 -2.83 6.52
C ALA A 163 -7.69 -1.92 6.34
N LEU A 164 -7.74 -0.73 6.92
CA LEU A 164 -6.63 0.22 6.95
C LEU A 164 -5.80 0.04 8.22
N VAL A 165 -4.61 0.63 8.25
CA VAL A 165 -3.75 0.66 9.45
C VAL A 165 -4.52 1.27 10.63
N LYS A 166 -4.53 0.56 11.76
CA LYS A 166 -5.05 1.06 13.03
C LYS A 166 -3.97 1.88 13.73
N LEU A 167 -4.17 3.20 13.82
CA LEU A 167 -3.18 4.12 14.43
C LEU A 167 -3.02 3.91 15.95
N ASP A 168 -3.98 3.26 16.59
CA ASP A 168 -3.93 2.84 17.99
C ASP A 168 -3.46 1.38 18.17
N GLY A 169 -3.20 0.65 17.07
CA GLY A 169 -2.72 -0.72 17.06
C GLY A 169 -1.23 -0.84 17.38
N ALA A 170 -0.81 -2.01 17.87
CA ALA A 170 0.57 -2.28 18.26
C ALA A 170 1.61 -2.06 17.13
N PRO A 171 1.36 -2.43 15.86
CA PRO A 171 2.30 -2.15 14.78
C PRO A 171 2.60 -0.66 14.60
N PHE A 172 1.56 0.19 14.52
CA PHE A 172 1.76 1.63 14.34
C PHE A 172 2.35 2.29 15.58
N LYS A 173 1.93 1.90 16.78
CA LYS A 173 2.52 2.40 18.03
C LYS A 173 4.02 2.09 18.13
N THR A 174 4.43 0.90 17.68
CA THR A 174 5.85 0.51 17.65
C THR A 174 6.65 1.41 16.69
N PHE A 175 6.12 1.67 15.49
CA PHE A 175 6.70 2.64 14.55
C PHE A 175 6.78 4.04 15.17
N ALA A 176 5.67 4.53 15.74
CA ALA A 176 5.59 5.86 16.31
C ALA A 176 6.56 6.08 17.49
N ALA A 177 6.82 5.04 18.28
CA ALA A 177 7.75 5.10 19.41
C ALA A 177 9.22 5.29 18.99
N HIS A 178 9.60 4.85 17.80
CA HIS A 178 11.00 4.85 17.36
C HIS A 178 11.29 5.79 16.18
N ARG A 179 10.27 6.26 15.44
CA ARG A 179 10.47 7.04 14.20
C ARG A 179 11.30 8.32 14.38
N ASP A 180 11.29 8.93 15.57
CA ASP A 180 12.04 10.17 15.83
C ASP A 180 13.54 9.90 16.00
N GLU A 181 13.90 8.74 16.56
CA GLU A 181 15.27 8.22 16.61
C GLU A 181 15.72 7.83 15.20
N TRP A 182 14.92 7.01 14.51
CA TRP A 182 15.22 6.54 13.15
C TRP A 182 15.34 7.66 12.11
N ALA A 183 14.71 8.82 12.36
CA ALA A 183 14.82 9.99 11.49
C ALA A 183 16.17 10.71 11.60
N LYS A 184 16.93 10.50 12.68
CA LYS A 184 18.18 11.23 12.98
C LYS A 184 19.41 10.31 12.99
N ASP A 185 19.23 9.10 13.50
CA ASP A 185 20.31 8.17 13.78
C ASP A 185 20.41 7.07 12.71
N THR A 186 21.58 6.45 12.60
CA THR A 186 21.82 5.36 11.63
C THR A 186 21.37 4.02 12.23
N CYS A 187 20.05 3.77 12.22
CA CYS A 187 19.42 2.59 12.82
C CYS A 187 18.91 1.59 11.76
N PHE A 188 19.68 1.37 10.67
CA PHE A 188 19.25 0.50 9.59
C PHE A 188 19.25 -0.98 9.98
N VAL A 189 18.23 -1.70 9.53
CA VAL A 189 18.17 -3.16 9.58
C VAL A 189 18.37 -3.68 8.16
N TYR A 190 19.21 -4.72 8.01
CA TYR A 190 19.56 -5.31 6.72
C TYR A 190 18.96 -6.72 6.61
N PRO A 191 17.66 -6.85 6.29
CA PRO A 191 17.07 -8.17 6.08
C PRO A 191 17.73 -8.85 4.88
N GLY A 192 18.01 -10.15 5.01
CA GLY A 192 18.50 -10.97 3.91
C GLY A 192 17.39 -11.39 2.94
N PRO A 193 17.74 -12.10 1.85
CA PRO A 193 16.77 -12.74 0.98
C PRO A 193 15.94 -13.79 1.75
N ILE A 194 14.71 -14.05 1.28
CA ILE A 194 13.87 -15.15 1.78
C ILE A 194 14.67 -16.46 1.71
N GLN A 195 14.76 -17.17 2.82
CA GLN A 195 15.38 -18.49 2.90
C GLN A 195 14.28 -19.56 2.91
N TYR A 196 14.47 -20.61 2.11
CA TYR A 196 13.55 -21.75 1.99
C TYR A 196 14.06 -23.00 2.70
N PHE A 197 15.35 -22.99 3.06
CA PHE A 197 16.05 -24.12 3.67
C PHE A 197 16.90 -23.61 4.82
N GLY A 198 16.90 -24.37 5.91
CA GLY A 198 17.66 -24.04 7.11
C GLY A 198 16.78 -24.05 8.36
N PRO A 199 17.23 -23.40 9.43
CA PRO A 199 16.49 -23.34 10.69
C PRO A 199 15.12 -22.66 10.52
N THR A 200 14.11 -23.18 11.24
CA THR A 200 12.73 -22.72 11.15
C THR A 200 12.58 -21.28 11.63
N GLU A 201 13.42 -20.87 12.60
CA GLU A 201 13.48 -19.50 13.07
C GLU A 201 13.94 -18.50 11.99
N VAL A 202 14.45 -18.96 10.84
CA VAL A 202 14.80 -18.10 9.70
C VAL A 202 13.81 -18.28 8.55
N CYS A 203 13.48 -19.52 8.19
CA CYS A 203 12.72 -19.81 6.96
C CYS A 203 11.21 -19.64 7.14
N ASP A 204 10.69 -19.84 8.36
CA ASP A 204 9.25 -19.93 8.63
C ASP A 204 8.73 -18.69 9.37
N GLN A 205 9.47 -17.58 9.31
CA GLN A 205 9.09 -16.34 9.98
C GLN A 205 7.85 -15.70 9.35
N CYS A 206 6.88 -15.33 10.19
CA CYS A 206 5.82 -14.41 9.84
C CYS A 206 6.27 -12.94 9.94
N THR A 207 5.46 -12.03 9.42
CA THR A 207 5.77 -10.58 9.42
C THR A 207 5.80 -9.98 10.82
N ALA A 208 6.58 -8.91 11.00
CA ALA A 208 6.59 -8.14 12.25
C ALA A 208 5.19 -7.60 12.61
N THR A 209 4.39 -7.23 11.62
CA THR A 209 2.99 -6.82 11.81
C THR A 209 2.18 -7.91 12.52
N LEU A 210 2.23 -9.16 12.02
CA LEU A 210 1.50 -10.27 12.62
C LEU A 210 1.98 -10.58 14.05
N LYS A 211 3.30 -10.56 14.29
CA LYS A 211 3.86 -10.77 15.64
C LYS A 211 3.33 -9.72 16.63
N LEU A 212 3.42 -8.45 16.27
CA LEU A 212 2.94 -7.33 17.10
C LEU A 212 1.42 -7.36 17.32
N GLU A 213 0.63 -7.70 16.31
CA GLU A 213 -0.82 -7.83 16.45
C GLU A 213 -1.25 -8.97 17.38
N GLN A 214 -0.45 -10.04 17.46
CA GLN A 214 -0.71 -11.20 18.32
C GLN A 214 0.03 -11.15 19.67
N GLY A 215 0.76 -10.06 19.96
CA GLY A 215 1.53 -9.91 21.20
C GLY A 215 2.67 -10.94 21.35
N LYS A 216 3.30 -11.30 20.23
CA LYS A 216 4.43 -12.21 20.14
C LYS A 216 5.74 -11.48 19.92
#